data_AF-A0A1B6D0F6-F1
#
_entry.id   AF-A0A1B6D0F6-F1
#
_cell.length_a   1.000
_cell.length_b   1.000
_cell.length_c   1.000
_cell.angle_alpha   90.00
_cell.angle_beta   90.00
_cell.angle_gamma   90.00
#
_symmetry.space_group_name_H-M   'P 1'
#
loop_
_entity.id
_entity.type
_entity.pdbx_description
1 polymer ?
#
loop_
_entity_poly.entity_id
_entity_poly.type
_entity_poly.pdbx_seq_one_letter_code
_entity_poly.pdbx_strand_id
1 'polypeptide(L)'
;SDVIASVKLNIIVICYKYETSTLYDILVEVDRVLGGQKVESIAMLMHCCETQMFICFTDKKVFSCDSIKKDASVREFVINLVTKHMNVVSPNSHVDFLNSPSSMNSSSFIHSMERFTECP
;
A
#
# COMPACT_ATOMS: atom_id res chain seq x y z
N SER A 1 4.73 -3.92 -17.67
CA SER A 1 5.96 -4.58 -17.20
C SER A 1 5.55 -5.89 -16.52
N ASP A 2 6.42 -6.90 -16.53
CA ASP A 2 6.16 -8.36 -16.42
C ASP A 2 5.27 -8.87 -15.27
N VAL A 3 4.96 -8.03 -14.29
CA VAL A 3 4.02 -8.32 -13.20
C VAL A 3 2.61 -8.60 -13.73
N ILE A 4 2.08 -7.79 -14.65
CA ILE A 4 0.70 -7.96 -15.17
C ILE A 4 0.53 -9.30 -15.88
N ALA A 5 1.56 -9.75 -16.60
CA ALA A 5 1.56 -11.01 -17.33
C ALA A 5 1.69 -12.24 -16.41
N SER A 6 2.10 -12.05 -15.16
CA SER A 6 2.36 -13.12 -14.18
C SER A 6 1.24 -13.26 -13.13
N VAL A 7 0.16 -12.51 -13.30
CA VAL A 7 -0.94 -12.41 -12.35
C VAL A 7 -1.90 -13.59 -12.53
N LYS A 8 -2.12 -14.36 -11.45
CA LYS A 8 -3.06 -15.49 -11.42
C LYS A 8 -4.52 -15.02 -11.61
N LEU A 9 -5.39 -15.96 -11.98
CA LEU A 9 -6.85 -15.79 -11.90
C LEU A 9 -7.22 -15.27 -10.50
N ASN A 10 -8.13 -14.28 -10.44
CA ASN A 10 -8.64 -13.60 -9.24
C ASN A 10 -7.74 -12.54 -8.60
N ILE A 11 -6.73 -12.03 -9.30
CA ILE A 11 -5.97 -10.86 -8.86
C ILE A 11 -6.31 -9.68 -9.77
N ILE A 12 -6.60 -8.54 -9.14
CA ILE A 12 -6.90 -7.28 -9.81
C ILE A 12 -5.68 -6.37 -9.67
N VAL A 13 -5.09 -5.97 -10.79
CA VAL A 13 -3.95 -5.05 -10.79
C VAL A 13 -4.45 -3.64 -10.98
N ILE A 14 -4.06 -2.75 -10.06
CA ILE A 14 -4.36 -1.32 -10.12
C ILE A 14 -3.06 -0.57 -10.34
N CYS A 15 -2.94 0.13 -11.47
CA CYS A 15 -1.76 0.90 -11.81
C CYS A 15 -2.04 2.40 -11.61
N TYR A 16 -1.14 3.08 -10.89
CA TYR A 16 -1.17 4.53 -10.74
C TYR A 16 0.20 5.12 -11.08
N LYS A 17 0.24 6.44 -11.35
CA LYS A 17 1.47 7.13 -11.71
C LYS A 17 2.16 7.62 -10.44
N TYR A 18 3.14 6.86 -9.94
CA TYR A 18 3.87 7.16 -8.70
C TYR A 18 4.34 8.63 -8.58
N GLU A 19 4.84 9.21 -9.67
CA GLU A 19 5.40 10.57 -9.66
C GLU A 19 4.34 11.66 -9.51
N THR A 20 3.14 11.45 -10.05
CA THR A 20 2.13 12.51 -10.26
C THR A 20 0.82 12.27 -9.52
N SER A 21 0.58 11.07 -8.98
CA SER A 21 -0.65 10.73 -8.28
C SER A 21 -0.59 11.16 -6.82
N THR A 22 -1.65 11.82 -6.35
CA THR A 22 -1.93 12.01 -4.92
C THR A 22 -2.54 10.74 -4.31
N LEU A 23 -2.61 10.66 -2.98
CA LEU A 23 -3.33 9.57 -2.29
C LEU A 23 -4.80 9.48 -2.71
N TYR A 24 -5.43 10.63 -2.99
CA TYR A 24 -6.80 10.70 -3.46
C TYR A 24 -6.94 10.09 -4.86
N ASP A 25 -6.03 10.42 -5.79
CA ASP A 25 -6.05 9.87 -7.14
C ASP A 25 -5.92 8.34 -7.13
N ILE A 26 -5.10 7.81 -6.21
CA ILE A 26 -4.95 6.36 -6.02
C ILE A 26 -6.28 5.76 -5.57
N LEU A 27 -6.97 6.33 -4.57
CA LEU A 27 -8.27 5.83 -4.11
C LEU A 27 -9.34 5.89 -5.19
N VAL A 28 -9.38 6.97 -5.98
CA VAL A 28 -10.31 7.10 -7.12
C VAL A 28 -10.08 5.99 -8.14
N GLU A 29 -8.82 5.67 -8.43
CA GLU A 29 -8.48 4.59 -9.35
C GLU A 29 -8.87 3.22 -8.78
N VAL A 30 -8.67 2.99 -7.48
CA VAL A 30 -9.11 1.78 -6.79
C VAL A 30 -10.63 1.62 -6.85
N ASP A 31 -11.39 2.69 -6.55
CA ASP A 31 -12.85 2.74 -6.67
C ASP A 31 -13.31 2.39 -8.08
N ARG A 32 -12.67 3.00 -9.09
CA ARG A 32 -12.99 2.82 -10.50
C ARG A 32 -12.77 1.37 -10.94
N VAL A 33 -11.66 0.76 -10.53
CA VAL A 33 -11.31 -0.61 -10.95
C VAL A 33 -12.13 -1.66 -10.21
N LEU A 34 -12.35 -1.49 -8.91
CA LEU A 34 -13.11 -2.47 -8.12
C LEU A 34 -14.62 -2.36 -8.31
N GLY A 35 -15.14 -1.21 -8.74
CA GLY A 35 -16.57 -1.05 -9.04
C GLY A 35 -17.49 -1.39 -7.85
N GLY A 36 -17.04 -1.12 -6.63
CA GLY A 36 -17.76 -1.44 -5.39
C GLY A 36 -17.59 -2.89 -4.89
N GLN A 37 -16.85 -3.74 -5.60
CA GLN A 37 -16.47 -5.05 -5.09
C GLN A 37 -15.44 -4.93 -3.97
N LYS A 38 -15.54 -5.81 -2.98
CA LYS A 38 -14.54 -5.95 -1.91
C LYS A 38 -13.62 -7.13 -2.21
N VAL A 39 -12.33 -6.93 -2.02
CA VAL A 39 -11.29 -7.95 -2.17
C VAL A 39 -10.97 -8.58 -0.82
N GLU A 40 -10.47 -9.81 -0.84
CA GLU A 40 -10.06 -10.51 0.37
C GLU A 40 -8.79 -9.90 0.97
N SER A 41 -7.80 -9.60 0.14
CA SER A 41 -6.54 -8.97 0.54
C SER A 41 -6.11 -7.88 -0.43
N ILE A 42 -5.23 -7.00 0.05
CA ILE A 42 -4.67 -5.89 -0.73
C ILE A 42 -3.15 -5.97 -0.64
N ALA A 43 -2.47 -5.92 -1.78
CA ALA A 43 -1.01 -5.81 -1.82
C ALA A 43 -0.61 -4.47 -2.47
N MET A 44 0.21 -3.69 -1.76
CA MET A 44 0.78 -2.45 -2.25
C MET A 44 2.23 -2.64 -2.65
N LEU A 45 2.52 -2.51 -3.95
CA LEU A 45 3.89 -2.40 -4.43
C LEU A 45 4.36 -0.97 -4.25
N MET A 46 5.37 -0.78 -3.39
CA MET A 46 5.88 0.54 -3.03
C MET A 46 7.32 0.72 -3.51
N HIS A 47 7.66 1.98 -3.80
CA HIS A 47 9.06 2.37 -3.92
C HIS A 47 9.64 2.51 -2.51
N CYS A 48 10.74 1.83 -2.22
CA CYS A 48 11.41 1.98 -0.94
C CYS A 48 12.86 2.42 -1.15
N CYS A 49 13.38 3.15 -0.17
CA CYS A 49 14.81 3.36 0.02
C CYS A 49 15.26 2.71 1.34
N GLU A 50 16.52 2.88 1.73
CA GLU A 50 17.11 2.23 2.92
C GLU A 50 16.42 2.60 4.24
N THR A 51 15.67 3.71 4.24
CA THR A 51 15.08 4.30 5.45
C THR A 51 13.59 4.56 5.34
N GLN A 52 13.00 4.50 4.13
CA GLN A 52 11.62 4.97 3.91
C GLN A 52 10.90 4.12 2.86
N MET A 53 9.59 3.96 3.09
CA MET A 53 8.66 3.36 2.14
C MET A 53 7.75 4.45 1.58
N PHE A 54 7.72 4.63 0.27
CA PHE A 54 6.95 5.69 -0.38
C PHE A 54 5.68 5.13 -1.02
N ILE A 55 4.56 5.75 -0.70
CA ILE A 55 3.26 5.47 -1.34
C ILE A 55 3.21 6.19 -2.69
N CYS A 56 3.54 7.48 -2.71
CA CYS A 56 3.68 8.25 -3.93
C CYS A 56 4.70 9.38 -3.75
N PHE A 57 5.25 9.87 -4.86
CA PHE A 57 6.22 10.96 -4.84
C PHE A 57 5.57 12.32 -4.56
N THR A 58 4.34 12.52 -5.08
CA THR A 58 3.56 13.73 -4.83
C THR A 58 3.36 13.92 -3.33
N ASP A 59 3.67 15.12 -2.83
CA ASP A 59 3.71 15.46 -1.39
C ASP A 59 4.62 14.58 -0.52
N LYS A 60 5.51 13.78 -1.12
CA LYS A 60 6.46 12.87 -0.46
C LYS A 60 5.77 11.98 0.57
N LYS A 61 4.67 11.33 0.19
CA LYS A 61 3.88 10.50 1.11
C LYS A 61 4.61 9.20 1.45
N VAL A 62 5.11 9.14 2.69
CA VAL A 62 5.82 7.99 3.25
C VAL A 62 4.87 7.15 4.08
N PHE A 63 4.92 5.83 3.90
CA PHE A 63 4.28 4.85 4.76
C PHE A 63 5.22 4.48 5.92
N SER A 64 4.87 4.90 7.13
CA SER A 64 5.60 4.58 8.36
C SER A 64 4.64 4.63 9.55
N CYS A 65 4.99 4.01 10.70
CA CYS A 65 4.19 4.15 11.92
C CYS A 65 4.02 5.62 12.33
N ASP A 66 5.07 6.42 12.15
CA ASP A 66 5.02 7.86 12.43
C ASP A 66 4.05 8.58 11.49
N SER A 67 4.05 8.24 10.19
CA SER A 67 3.10 8.80 9.21
C SER A 67 1.66 8.43 9.54
N ILE A 68 1.37 7.16 9.88
CA ILE A 68 0.01 6.74 10.27
C ILE A 68 -0.47 7.52 11.51
N LYS A 69 0.41 7.77 12.48
CA LYS A 69 0.05 8.52 13.70
C LYS A 69 -0.09 10.02 13.45
N LYS A 70 0.80 10.62 12.65
CA LYS A 70 0.96 12.09 12.57
C LYS A 70 0.41 12.71 11.29
N ASP A 71 0.39 11.99 10.17
CA ASP A 71 -0.16 12.47 8.91
C ASP A 71 -1.60 11.95 8.71
N ALA A 72 -2.58 12.85 8.89
CA ALA A 72 -3.99 12.51 8.74
C ALA A 72 -4.32 11.97 7.35
N SER A 73 -3.68 12.49 6.29
CA SER A 73 -3.96 12.06 4.92
C SER A 73 -3.49 10.63 4.66
N VAL A 74 -2.35 10.22 5.22
CA VAL A 74 -1.88 8.83 5.14
C VAL A 74 -2.78 7.90 5.93
N ARG A 75 -3.19 8.30 7.13
CA ARG A 75 -4.11 7.51 7.97
C ARG A 75 -5.47 7.32 7.30
N GLU A 76 -6.07 8.40 6.79
CA GLU A 76 -7.35 8.36 6.08
C GLU A 76 -7.27 7.55 4.80
N PHE A 77 -6.16 7.65 4.07
CA PHE A 77 -5.90 6.81 2.90
C PHE A 77 -5.98 5.32 3.25
N VAL A 78 -5.25 4.88 4.27
CA VAL A 78 -5.23 3.47 4.70
C VAL A 78 -6.60 3.01 5.19
N ILE A 79 -7.28 3.83 6.01
CA ILE A 79 -8.62 3.51 6.53
C ILE A 79 -9.60 3.37 5.38
N ASN A 80 -9.61 4.30 4.42
CA ASN A 80 -10.52 4.23 3.26
C ASN A 80 -10.22 3.02 2.39
N LEU A 81 -8.93 2.76 2.13
CA LEU A 81 -8.49 1.59 1.37
C LEU A 81 -9.02 0.29 1.99
N VAL A 82 -8.88 0.14 3.31
CA VAL A 82 -9.31 -1.08 4.02
C VAL A 82 -10.84 -1.15 4.16
N THR A 83 -11.47 -0.12 4.71
CA THR A 83 -12.89 -0.19 5.09
C THR A 83 -13.83 -0.28 3.88
N LYS A 84 -13.48 0.40 2.79
CA LYS A 84 -14.29 0.46 1.59
C LYS A 84 -14.03 -0.72 0.65
N HIS A 85 -12.79 -1.19 0.56
CA HIS A 85 -12.38 -2.15 -0.47
C HIS A 85 -11.99 -3.53 0.05
N MET A 86 -11.77 -3.72 1.35
CA MET A 86 -11.39 -5.03 1.90
C MET A 86 -12.57 -5.72 2.59
N ASN A 87 -12.67 -7.03 2.40
CA ASN A 87 -13.60 -7.90 3.11
C ASN A 87 -12.99 -8.34 4.45
N VAL A 88 -13.05 -7.46 5.45
CA VAL A 88 -12.45 -7.66 6.79
C VAL A 88 -13.04 -8.83 7.59
N VAL A 89 -14.18 -9.39 7.18
CA VAL A 89 -14.75 -10.58 7.83
C VAL A 89 -14.17 -11.89 7.30
N SER A 90 -13.39 -11.85 6.20
CA SER A 90 -12.70 -13.05 5.73
C SER A 90 -11.58 -13.43 6.70
N PRO A 91 -11.42 -14.73 7.04
CA PRO A 91 -10.29 -15.20 7.84
C PRO A 91 -8.93 -14.98 7.16
N ASN A 92 -8.90 -14.79 5.83
CA ASN A 92 -7.67 -14.50 5.10
C ASN A 92 -7.51 -13.01 4.79
N SER A 93 -8.21 -12.12 5.48
CA SER A 93 -8.08 -10.68 5.22
C SER A 93 -6.74 -10.13 5.73
N HIS A 94 -5.96 -9.54 4.83
CA HIS A 94 -4.65 -8.97 5.12
C HIS A 94 -4.27 -7.87 4.13
N VAL A 95 -3.32 -7.03 4.54
CA VAL A 95 -2.70 -6.01 3.68
C VAL A 95 -1.20 -6.28 3.63
N ASP A 96 -0.67 -6.49 2.43
CA ASP A 96 0.75 -6.70 2.18
C ASP A 96 1.41 -5.44 1.64
N PHE A 97 2.61 -5.17 2.12
CA PHE A 97 3.47 -4.10 1.61
C PHE A 97 4.69 -4.72 0.94
N LEU A 98 4.71 -4.67 -0.39
CA LEU A 98 5.75 -5.28 -1.20
C LEU A 98 6.82 -4.25 -1.55
N ASN A 99 8.08 -4.62 -1.33
CA ASN A 99 9.24 -3.79 -1.66
C ASN A 99 9.80 -4.15 -3.05
N SER A 100 10.17 -3.14 -3.84
CA SER A 100 10.62 -3.32 -5.23
C SER A 100 12.13 -3.49 -5.48
N PRO A 101 13.09 -3.29 -4.55
CA PRO A 101 14.48 -3.71 -4.78
C PRO A 101 14.98 -4.80 -3.83
N SER A 102 15.60 -5.83 -4.42
CA SER A 102 16.23 -6.99 -3.78
C SER A 102 17.52 -6.69 -3.00
N SER A 103 18.01 -5.45 -3.04
CA SER A 103 19.24 -5.03 -2.34
C SER A 103 18.99 -4.36 -0.98
N MET A 104 17.74 -4.28 -0.52
CA MET A 104 17.34 -3.41 0.61
C MET A 104 17.16 -4.12 1.96
N ASN A 105 17.90 -5.19 2.22
CA ASN A 105 17.92 -5.84 3.55
C ASN A 105 18.81 -5.05 4.55
N SER A 106 18.58 -3.75 4.70
CA SER A 106 19.26 -2.95 5.72
C SER A 106 18.60 -3.16 7.09
N SER A 107 19.40 -3.17 8.15
CA SER A 107 18.90 -3.27 9.53
C SER A 107 17.91 -2.16 9.88
N SER A 108 18.09 -0.96 9.31
CA SER A 108 17.17 0.18 9.48
C SER A 108 15.78 -0.06 8.87
N PHE A 109 15.73 -0.73 7.71
CA PHE A 109 14.47 -1.07 7.06
C PHE A 109 13.73 -2.15 7.85
N ILE A 110 14.43 -3.21 8.26
CA ILE A 110 13.86 -4.30 9.08
C ILE A 110 13.30 -3.75 10.39
N HIS A 111 14.07 -2.94 11.11
CA HIS A 111 13.62 -2.29 12.34
C HIS A 111 12.40 -1.38 12.10
N SER A 112 12.31 -0.71 10.95
CA SER A 112 11.14 0.10 10.61
C SER A 112 9.89 -0.76 10.36
N MET A 113 10.04 -1.95 9.78
CA MET A 113 8.96 -2.92 9.58
C MET A 113 8.50 -3.55 10.90
N GLU A 114 9.43 -3.89 11.80
CA GLU A 114 9.09 -4.41 13.15
C GLU A 114 8.24 -3.43 13.94
N ARG A 115 8.50 -2.11 13.83
CA ARG A 115 7.65 -1.11 14.49
C ARG A 115 6.19 -1.12 14.02
N PHE A 116 5.86 -1.69 12.86
CA PHE A 116 4.48 -1.84 12.42
C PHE A 116 3.75 -2.96 13.15
N THR A 117 4.44 -4.04 13.53
CA THR A 117 3.81 -5.15 14.29
C THR A 117 3.52 -4.74 15.73
N GLU A 118 4.25 -3.75 16.24
CA GLU A 118 4.05 -3.16 17.57
C GLU A 118 3.08 -1.97 17.58
N CYS A 119 2.63 -1.52 16.40
CA CYS A 119 1.70 -0.40 16.29
C CYS A 119 0.27 -0.92 16.53
N PRO A 120 -0.44 -0.44 17.56
CA PRO A 120 -1.81 -0.89 17.88
C PRO A 120 -2.83 -0.44 16.84
#